data_AF-A0AAD7JSL2-F1
#
_entry.id   AF-A0AAD7JSL2-F1
#
_cell.length_a   1.000
_cell.length_b   1.000
_cell.length_c   1.000
_cell.angle_alpha   90.00
_cell.angle_beta   90.00
_cell.angle_gamma   90.00
#
_symmetry.space_group_name_H-M   'P 1'
#
loop_
_entity.id
_entity.type
_entity.pdbx_description
1 polymer ?
#
loop_
_entity_poly.entity_id
_entity_poly.type
_entity_poly.pdbx_seq_one_letter_code
_entity_poly.pdbx_strand_id
1 'polypeptide(L)'
;PSPVLGIRPEYYVFDVHDYNAYIATCNLRLLHTPRARIALQYGGVIARLTRPEVSDDDFFNESTEDIYADGDCLWDEKSKFAYWHEKLSDREIDLLCGVYHVDS
;
A
#
# COMPACT_ATOMS: atom_id res chain seq x y z
N PRO A 1 -2.98 -7.20 15.23
CA PRO A 1 -3.50 -5.99 14.54
C PRO A 1 -4.82 -6.34 13.85
N SER A 2 -5.83 -5.46 13.88
CA SER A 2 -7.10 -5.76 13.18
C SER A 2 -6.87 -5.86 11.66
N PRO A 3 -7.44 -6.88 10.97
CA PRO A 3 -7.33 -7.05 9.52
C PRO A 3 -7.95 -5.86 8.77
N VAL A 4 -7.24 -5.35 7.76
CA VAL A 4 -7.62 -4.10 7.07
C VAL A 4 -8.97 -4.22 6.36
N LEU A 5 -9.27 -5.38 5.77
CA LEU A 5 -10.54 -5.67 5.11
C LEU A 5 -11.55 -6.41 6.02
N GLY A 6 -11.24 -6.48 7.32
CA GLY A 6 -12.12 -7.05 8.34
C GLY A 6 -12.07 -8.57 8.44
N ILE A 7 -13.07 -9.10 9.14
CA ILE A 7 -13.24 -10.52 9.44
C ILE A 7 -14.44 -11.04 8.64
N ARG A 8 -14.33 -12.26 8.11
CA ARG A 8 -15.37 -12.96 7.33
C ARG A 8 -15.50 -14.41 7.81
N PRO A 9 -16.68 -15.03 7.73
CA PRO A 9 -16.85 -16.44 8.09
C PRO A 9 -16.13 -17.40 7.10
N GLU A 10 -15.80 -18.62 7.54
CA GLU A 10 -15.08 -19.66 6.76
C GLU A 10 -15.64 -19.95 5.35
N TYR A 11 -16.94 -19.71 5.14
CA TYR A 11 -17.62 -19.95 3.86
C TYR A 11 -18.15 -18.66 3.22
N TYR A 12 -17.54 -17.52 3.56
CA TYR A 12 -17.90 -16.24 2.96
C TYR A 12 -17.61 -16.25 1.46
N VAL A 13 -18.60 -15.85 0.66
CA VAL A 13 -18.45 -15.67 -0.78
C VAL A 13 -18.29 -14.18 -1.04
N PHE A 14 -17.09 -13.79 -1.43
CA PHE A 14 -16.76 -12.42 -1.80
C PHE A 14 -17.55 -11.99 -3.04
N ASP A 15 -18.22 -10.85 -2.97
CA ASP A 15 -19.09 -10.37 -4.04
C ASP A 15 -18.63 -9.03 -4.65
N VAL A 16 -19.46 -8.48 -5.54
CA VAL A 16 -19.18 -7.20 -6.20
C VAL A 16 -19.18 -6.02 -5.22
N HIS A 17 -19.98 -6.08 -4.15
CA HIS A 17 -20.02 -5.02 -3.14
C HIS A 17 -18.73 -5.04 -2.31
N ASP A 18 -18.25 -6.22 -1.94
CA ASP A 18 -16.95 -6.35 -1.29
C ASP A 18 -15.82 -5.82 -2.18
N TYR A 19 -15.84 -6.16 -3.47
CA TYR A 19 -14.82 -5.68 -4.40
C TYR A 19 -14.81 -4.15 -4.49
N ASN A 20 -15.98 -3.53 -4.62
CA ASN A 20 -16.10 -2.07 -4.65
C ASN A 20 -15.62 -1.42 -3.35
N ALA A 21 -15.94 -2.02 -2.19
CA ALA A 21 -15.46 -1.56 -0.89
C ALA A 21 -13.94 -1.70 -0.74
N TYR A 22 -13.36 -2.81 -1.23
CA TYR A 22 -11.92 -3.05 -1.28
C TYR A 22 -11.22 -1.98 -2.13
N ILE A 23 -11.66 -1.76 -3.38
CA ILE A 23 -11.06 -0.77 -4.27
C ILE A 23 -11.18 0.64 -3.67
N ALA A 24 -12.36 1.01 -3.14
CA ALA A 24 -12.53 2.29 -2.47
C ALA A 24 -11.57 2.47 -1.28
N THR A 25 -11.30 1.40 -0.54
CA THR A 25 -10.35 1.41 0.58
C THR A 25 -8.91 1.55 0.11
N CYS A 26 -8.51 0.83 -0.96
CA CYS A 26 -7.19 0.98 -1.58
C CYS A 26 -6.97 2.40 -2.09
N ASN A 27 -7.95 2.96 -2.79
CA ASN A 27 -7.90 4.29 -3.37
C ASN A 27 -7.80 5.38 -2.29
N LEU A 28 -8.61 5.27 -1.23
CA LEU A 28 -8.59 6.22 -0.12
C LEU A 28 -7.30 6.16 0.71
N ARG A 29 -6.75 4.96 0.93
CA ARG A 29 -5.64 4.77 1.88
C ARG A 29 -4.26 4.77 1.25
N LEU A 30 -4.16 4.50 -0.06
CA LEU A 30 -2.86 4.30 -0.69
C LEU A 30 -2.79 4.84 -2.12
N LEU A 31 -3.70 4.43 -3.02
CA LEU A 31 -3.51 4.60 -4.47
C LEU A 31 -3.70 6.03 -4.98
N HIS A 32 -4.38 6.90 -4.23
CA HIS A 32 -4.43 8.35 -4.51
C HIS A 32 -3.74 9.16 -3.41
N THR A 33 -2.59 8.66 -2.96
CA THR A 33 -1.70 9.35 -2.02
C THR A 33 -0.26 9.27 -2.54
N PRO A 34 0.67 10.11 -2.05
CA PRO A 34 2.11 10.03 -2.36
C PRO A 34 2.74 8.64 -2.26
N ARG A 35 2.13 7.76 -1.46
CA ARG A 35 2.59 6.39 -1.21
C ARG A 35 2.29 5.43 -2.36
N ALA A 36 1.39 5.77 -3.28
CA ALA A 36 1.06 4.98 -4.47
C ALA A 36 2.31 4.65 -5.31
N ARG A 37 3.25 5.59 -5.37
CA ARG A 37 4.57 5.42 -6.00
C ARG A 37 5.34 4.23 -5.44
N ILE A 38 5.31 4.03 -4.12
CA ILE A 38 6.06 2.95 -3.47
C ILE A 38 5.50 1.61 -3.95
N ALA A 39 4.19 1.49 -4.12
CA ALA A 39 3.56 0.27 -4.63
C ALA A 39 3.97 -0.04 -6.07
N LEU A 40 4.12 0.97 -6.93
CA LEU A 40 4.66 0.78 -8.27
C LEU A 40 6.14 0.37 -8.25
N GLN A 41 6.95 1.00 -7.39
CA GLN A 41 8.38 0.70 -7.24
C GLN A 41 8.63 -0.69 -6.61
N TYR A 42 7.71 -1.17 -5.77
CA TYR A 42 7.75 -2.51 -5.17
C TYR A 42 7.79 -3.61 -6.24
N GLY A 43 7.21 -3.35 -7.42
CA GLY A 43 7.22 -4.26 -8.55
C GLY A 43 6.31 -5.48 -8.38
N GLY A 44 6.54 -6.49 -9.22
CA GLY A 44 5.87 -7.79 -9.13
C GLY A 44 4.35 -7.71 -9.24
N VAL A 45 3.65 -8.49 -8.39
CA VAL A 45 2.18 -8.52 -8.36
C VAL A 45 1.60 -7.21 -7.83
N ILE A 46 2.27 -6.58 -6.87
CA ILE A 46 1.82 -5.32 -6.26
C ILE A 46 1.77 -4.21 -7.30
N ALA A 47 2.83 -4.03 -8.09
CA ALA A 47 2.82 -3.06 -9.18
C ALA A 47 1.74 -3.35 -10.24
N ARG A 48 1.46 -4.63 -10.52
CA ARG A 48 0.41 -5.01 -11.48
C ARG A 48 -1.00 -4.69 -10.98
N LEU A 49 -1.27 -4.92 -9.68
CA LEU A 49 -2.56 -4.62 -9.06
C LEU A 49 -2.82 -3.11 -8.98
N THR A 50 -1.76 -2.32 -8.81
CA THR A 50 -1.87 -0.87 -8.59
C THR A 50 -1.79 -0.04 -9.86
N ARG A 51 -1.11 -0.53 -10.91
CA ARG A 51 -0.88 0.24 -12.15
C ARG A 51 -2.15 0.82 -12.80
N PRO A 52 -3.32 0.14 -12.83
CA PRO A 52 -4.52 0.71 -13.42
C PRO A 52 -5.05 1.97 -12.70
N GLU A 53 -4.78 2.08 -11.40
CA GLU A 53 -5.35 3.12 -10.53
C GLU A 53 -4.40 4.31 -10.33
N VAL A 54 -3.10 4.13 -10.59
CA VAL A 54 -2.08 5.17 -10.38
C VAL A 54 -1.70 5.80 -11.71
N SER A 55 -2.05 7.08 -11.89
CA SER A 55 -1.68 7.82 -13.10
C SER A 55 -0.19 8.16 -13.12
N ASP A 56 0.37 8.38 -14.30
CA ASP A 56 1.77 8.83 -14.41
C ASP A 56 1.93 10.23 -13.78
N ASP A 57 0.90 11.08 -13.84
CA ASP A 57 0.93 12.40 -13.21
C ASP A 57 1.02 12.31 -11.68
N ASP A 58 0.26 11.40 -11.05
CA ASP A 58 0.35 11.14 -9.61
C ASP A 58 1.75 10.62 -9.25
N PHE A 59 2.31 9.75 -10.08
CA PHE A 59 3.66 9.21 -9.86
C PHE A 59 4.76 10.28 -9.91
N PHE A 60 4.66 11.27 -10.78
CA PHE A 60 5.72 12.28 -10.99
C PHE A 60 5.54 13.57 -10.18
N ASN A 61 4.31 13.97 -9.83
CA ASN A 61 4.02 15.29 -9.26
C ASN A 61 3.83 15.31 -7.73
N GLU A 62 3.80 14.17 -7.05
CA GLU A 62 3.54 14.14 -5.61
C GLU A 62 4.75 14.52 -4.74
N SER A 63 4.48 15.32 -3.69
CA SER A 63 5.46 15.77 -2.70
C SER A 63 5.99 14.59 -1.87
N THR A 64 7.31 14.53 -1.66
CA THR A 64 7.98 13.47 -0.91
C THR A 64 7.95 13.66 0.62
N GLU A 65 7.38 14.76 1.12
CA GLU A 65 7.53 15.15 2.53
C GLU A 65 6.87 14.19 3.54
N ASP A 66 5.81 13.47 3.16
CA ASP A 66 5.06 12.57 4.06
C ASP A 66 5.46 11.08 3.92
N ILE A 67 6.38 10.75 3.02
CA ILE A 67 6.64 9.35 2.62
C ILE A 67 7.68 8.67 3.54
N TYR A 68 8.50 9.46 4.22
CA TYR A 68 9.63 8.96 5.02
C TYR A 68 9.25 8.48 6.42
N ALA A 69 8.02 8.71 6.89
CA ALA A 69 7.60 8.36 8.25
C ALA A 69 7.70 6.85 8.56
N ASP A 70 7.53 6.00 7.54
CA ASP A 70 7.54 4.53 7.65
C ASP A 70 8.68 3.86 6.84
N GLY A 71 9.70 4.64 6.43
CA GLY A 71 10.82 4.15 5.62
C GLY A 71 11.98 3.58 6.44
N ASP A 72 12.81 2.75 5.80
CA ASP A 72 14.08 2.29 6.37
C ASP A 72 15.12 3.43 6.31
N CYS A 73 15.79 3.71 7.42
CA CYS A 73 16.87 4.71 7.49
C CYS A 73 18.23 4.03 7.65
N LEU A 74 19.10 4.23 6.66
CA LEU A 74 20.51 3.91 6.77
C LEU A 74 21.28 5.17 7.17
N TRP A 75 21.80 5.19 8.39
CA TRP A 75 22.67 6.26 8.87
C TRP A 75 24.13 5.97 8.57
N ASP A 76 24.81 6.85 7.84
CA ASP A 76 26.26 6.78 7.65
C ASP A 76 26.99 7.69 8.64
N GLU A 77 27.62 7.07 9.64
CA GLU A 77 28.35 7.79 10.69
C GLU A 77 29.53 8.62 10.18
N LYS A 78 30.12 8.28 9.02
CA LYS A 78 31.29 8.97 8.47
C LYS A 78 30.91 10.23 7.73
N SER A 79 29.92 10.14 6.85
CA SER A 79 29.46 11.30 6.06
C SER A 79 28.40 12.15 6.78
N LYS A 80 27.85 11.65 7.90
CA LYS A 80 26.73 12.27 8.63
C LYS A 80 25.47 12.46 7.77
N PHE A 81 25.31 11.61 6.76
CA PHE A 81 24.09 11.55 5.94
C PHE A 81 23.17 10.42 6.40
N ALA A 82 21.86 10.67 6.27
CA ALA A 82 20.81 9.67 6.39
C ALA A 82 20.28 9.34 4.99
N TYR A 83 20.22 8.06 4.65
CA TYR A 83 19.57 7.57 3.44
C TYR A 83 18.25 6.92 3.82
N TRP A 84 17.16 7.44 3.30
CA TRP A 84 15.82 6.91 3.54
C TRP A 84 15.37 6.08 2.34
N HIS A 85 14.90 4.87 2.60
CA HIS A 85 14.27 4.01 1.62
C HIS A 85 12.80 3.84 1.98
N GLU A 86 11.93 4.34 1.11
CA GLU A 86 10.49 4.21 1.26
C GLU A 86 10.07 2.74 1.08
N LYS A 87 9.18 2.25 1.95
CA LYS A 87 8.70 0.86 1.90
C LYS A 87 7.20 0.80 2.21
N LEU A 88 6.52 -0.16 1.58
CA LEU A 88 5.18 -0.55 1.99
C LEU A 88 5.25 -1.32 3.32
N SER A 89 4.38 -0.96 4.26
CA SER A 89 4.11 -1.74 5.45
C SER A 89 3.40 -3.04 5.10
N ASP A 90 3.51 -4.06 5.97
CA ASP A 90 2.79 -5.33 5.79
C ASP A 90 1.27 -5.12 5.67
N ARG A 91 0.73 -4.11 6.36
CA ARG A 91 -0.68 -3.74 6.28
C ARG A 91 -1.09 -3.20 4.90
N GLU A 92 -0.21 -2.44 4.25
CA GLU A 92 -0.46 -1.94 2.90
C GLU A 92 -0.35 -3.07 1.88
N ILE A 93 0.61 -3.98 2.07
CA ILE A 93 0.74 -5.19 1.25
C ILE A 93 -0.52 -6.06 1.39
N ASP A 94 -0.97 -6.33 2.62
CA ASP A 94 -2.19 -7.08 2.92
C ASP A 94 -3.42 -6.42 2.30
N LEU A 95 -3.54 -5.09 2.44
CA LEU A 95 -4.61 -4.31 1.81
C LEU A 95 -4.59 -4.50 0.30
N LEU A 96 -3.46 -4.24 -0.37
CA LEU A 96 -3.33 -4.36 -1.82
C LEU A 96 -3.62 -5.76 -2.33
N CYS A 97 -3.21 -6.78 -1.58
CA CYS A 97 -3.45 -8.19 -1.89
C CYS A 97 -4.87 -8.66 -1.58
N GLY A 98 -5.75 -7.80 -1.06
CA GLY A 98 -7.14 -8.16 -0.76
C GLY A 98 -7.28 -9.09 0.45
N VAL A 99 -6.34 -9.06 1.40
CA VAL A 99 -6.30 -9.98 2.54
C VAL A 99 -7.34 -9.59 3.60
N TYR A 100 -8.19 -10.55 3.98
CA TYR A 100 -9.12 -10.48 5.10
C TYR A 100 -8.93 -11.67 6.04
N HIS A 101 -9.38 -11.53 7.28
CA HIS A 101 -9.31 -12.63 8.25
C HIS A 101 -10.53 -13.52 8.13
N VAL A 102 -10.32 -14.82 8.32
CA VAL A 102 -11.39 -15.82 8.34
C VAL A 102 -11.63 -16.24 9.78
N ASP A 103 -12.84 -16.03 10.29
CA ASP A 103 -13.27 -16.52 11.60
C ASP A 103 -13.67 -17.99 11.48
N SER A 104 -13.04 -18.82 12.31
CA SER A 104 -13.13 -20.29 12.31
C SER A 104 -13.69 -20.80 13.63
#